data_AF-A0A846CJM8-F1
#
_entry.id   AF-A0A846CJM8-F1
#
_cell.length_a   1.000
_cell.length_b   1.000
_cell.length_c   1.000
_cell.angle_alpha   90.00
_cell.angle_beta   90.00
_cell.angle_gamma   90.00
#
_symmetry.space_group_name_H-M   'P 1'
#
loop_
_entity.id
_entity.type
_entity.pdbx_description
1 polymer ?
#
loop_
_entity_poly.entity_id
_entity_poly.type
_entity_poly.pdbx_seq_one_letter_code
_entity_poly.pdbx_strand_id
1 'polypeptide(L)'
;LQQIYGEMLVNIMSNSYPQWSQDIPLPNLRGNEKIRIGFVSRFFYNHSVWKIPMKGWVENLNRSEFELFGYHTNYKRDEETDKAAKAFDKFIQGPLPLEKWADIIQQDKLHVLIFPEFGMDPATVQLGCLKLAPIQVVFGGHPETSGLPTIDYHLSSDLMEPENAQEHYTEKLVRLPNLAVHYTLLPVEPKPTSKKDIGIAEDEIMFWSCQSLFKYLPQHDDVFPRIAQDLDKCKFVFIQHESEDVTEVFRQRLNHAFEQFGLNYQDYCIFLPRLNSSTFAGVTAIADVFLDNIGWSGNNTAMESTNFNVPIVTYPQEMMRGRHLLGILKMMGIEETIASTKEEYVQIAVRLGRDAEYRQYISELIAKNKHKLYNDLETIRALEEFLLNAVGKPRNSAMGNVAETLRLAIQAHRKNHLAQAESAYCQVLSMQPNHPDALYGLGMVAQQQGELKEAEKFLDAAAQVQPDSVKVWFTLGNLHQLQGQLPAAEEAYKKAIALRPDAVSIYNNLGYTLQQQGKWEEAINCYQKALELQPNCLEAEVNLGNALYTQNQLSPDKQVYYAELNHQLGLGRKKAGDLKTAEIYFQKALKLNPNYGEAYTSLEEIYESQQKFKEVEAADRPKEVLMARESR
;
A
#
# COMPACT_ATOMS: atom_id res chain seq x y z
N LEU A 1 37.50 -5.47 -6.24
CA LEU A 1 37.45 -4.51 -7.37
C LEU A 1 36.81 -3.19 -6.96
N GLN A 2 35.60 -3.19 -6.38
CA GLN A 2 34.94 -1.95 -5.94
C GLN A 2 35.77 -1.11 -4.98
N GLN A 3 36.44 -1.72 -3.99
CA GLN A 3 37.36 -1.00 -3.12
C GLN A 3 38.48 -0.27 -3.89
N ILE A 4 39.13 -0.95 -4.85
CA ILE A 4 40.20 -0.36 -5.67
C ILE A 4 39.66 0.81 -6.50
N TYR A 5 38.48 0.63 -7.09
CA TYR A 5 37.81 1.68 -7.86
C TYR A 5 37.46 2.89 -6.97
N GLY A 6 36.90 2.65 -5.80
CA GLY A 6 36.53 3.68 -4.85
C GLY A 6 37.73 4.44 -4.29
N GLU A 7 38.81 3.74 -3.91
CA GLU A 7 40.08 4.35 -3.52
C GLU A 7 40.66 5.22 -4.64
N MET A 8 40.64 4.74 -5.89
CA MET A 8 41.08 5.52 -7.05
C MET A 8 40.25 6.79 -7.21
N LEU A 9 38.91 6.70 -7.15
CA LEU A 9 38.04 7.87 -7.26
C LEU A 9 38.30 8.89 -6.15
N VAL A 10 38.35 8.46 -4.89
CA VAL A 10 38.63 9.36 -3.75
C VAL A 10 40.00 10.00 -3.87
N ASN A 11 41.01 9.29 -4.37
CA ASN A 11 42.32 9.87 -4.62
C ASN A 11 42.27 10.96 -5.71
N ILE A 12 41.55 10.73 -6.81
CA ILE A 12 41.39 11.75 -7.87
C ILE A 12 40.66 12.98 -7.31
N MET A 13 39.58 12.75 -6.58
CA MET A 13 38.71 13.80 -6.05
C MET A 13 39.42 14.62 -4.96
N SER A 14 40.17 13.97 -4.06
CA SER A 14 40.88 14.67 -2.97
C SER A 14 42.06 15.50 -3.46
N ASN A 15 42.75 15.07 -4.52
CA ASN A 15 43.76 15.90 -5.18
C ASN A 15 43.15 17.11 -5.91
N SER A 16 41.93 16.95 -6.44
CA SER A 16 41.25 18.02 -7.18
C SER A 16 40.55 19.02 -6.26
N TYR A 17 40.06 18.56 -5.10
CA TYR A 17 39.23 19.34 -4.17
C TYR A 17 39.66 19.14 -2.71
N PRO A 18 40.91 19.47 -2.34
CA PRO A 18 41.46 19.18 -1.00
C PRO A 18 40.69 19.84 0.15
N GLN A 19 39.96 20.93 -0.10
CA GLN A 19 39.13 21.62 0.89
C GLN A 19 37.92 20.81 1.37
N TRP A 20 37.44 19.83 0.59
CA TRP A 20 36.30 18.96 0.93
C TRP A 20 36.71 17.51 1.14
N SER A 21 37.99 17.26 1.42
CA SER A 21 38.51 15.90 1.68
C SER A 21 39.11 15.75 3.07
N GLN A 22 38.96 16.76 3.91
CA GLN A 22 39.39 16.72 5.30
C GLN A 22 38.27 16.15 6.16
N ASP A 23 38.64 15.42 7.22
CA ASP A 23 37.67 14.91 8.18
C ASP A 23 36.91 16.05 8.86
N ILE A 24 35.59 15.90 8.94
CA ILE A 24 34.71 16.84 9.63
C ILE A 24 34.38 16.24 11.00
N PRO A 25 34.75 16.89 12.11
CA PRO A 25 34.45 16.37 13.43
C PRO A 25 32.95 16.41 13.70
N LEU A 26 32.42 15.32 14.26
CA LEU A 26 31.05 15.26 14.73
C LEU A 26 30.90 16.18 15.97
N PRO A 27 29.94 17.14 15.98
CA PRO A 27 29.71 17.98 17.15
C PRO A 27 29.06 17.19 18.29
N ASN A 28 29.34 17.58 19.54
CA ASN A 28 28.62 17.06 20.71
C ASN A 28 27.21 17.66 20.77
N LEU A 29 26.21 16.87 20.40
CA LEU A 29 24.81 17.29 20.39
C LEU A 29 24.17 17.19 21.77
N ARG A 30 23.45 18.23 22.17
CA ARG A 30 22.62 18.22 23.38
C ARG A 30 21.29 17.50 23.09
N GLY A 31 20.65 16.97 24.13
CA GLY A 31 19.40 16.20 23.99
C GLY A 31 18.25 16.95 23.29
N ASN A 32 18.22 18.28 23.40
CA ASN A 32 17.21 19.14 22.79
C ASN A 32 17.56 19.63 21.37
N GLU A 33 18.76 19.36 20.86
CA GLU A 33 19.15 19.74 19.50
C GLU A 33 18.67 18.68 18.50
N LYS A 34 18.19 19.13 17.34
CA LYS A 34 17.81 18.23 16.24
C LYS A 34 19.03 17.74 15.48
N ILE A 35 18.96 16.51 15.00
CA ILE A 35 19.95 15.93 14.10
C ILE A 35 19.63 16.39 12.67
N ARG A 36 20.57 17.10 12.03
CA ARG A 36 20.45 17.54 10.64
C ARG A 36 20.87 16.42 9.70
N ILE A 37 19.95 15.99 8.84
CA ILE A 37 20.14 14.90 7.89
C ILE A 37 19.97 15.43 6.48
N GLY A 38 21.00 15.25 5.65
CA GLY A 38 20.92 15.53 4.22
C GLY A 38 20.61 14.30 3.40
N PHE A 39 19.81 14.45 2.35
CA PHE A 39 19.54 13.43 1.34
C PHE A 39 19.96 13.96 -0.01
N VAL A 40 20.92 13.30 -0.66
CA VAL A 40 21.41 13.68 -1.99
C VAL A 40 20.95 12.64 -2.99
N SER A 41 20.21 13.07 -4.01
CA SER A 41 19.79 12.16 -5.09
C SER A 41 19.36 12.91 -6.35
N ARG A 42 19.55 12.27 -7.49
CA ARG A 42 18.93 12.68 -8.75
C ARG A 42 17.42 12.44 -8.77
N PHE A 43 16.86 11.63 -7.88
CA PHE A 43 15.59 10.94 -8.13
C PHE A 43 14.42 11.40 -7.26
N PHE A 44 14.35 12.67 -6.86
CA PHE A 44 13.21 13.26 -6.13
C PHE A 44 11.98 13.52 -7.02
N TYR A 45 11.59 12.54 -7.83
CA TYR A 45 10.42 12.58 -8.71
C TYR A 45 9.79 11.18 -8.74
N ASN A 46 8.74 10.94 -9.54
CA ASN A 46 8.14 9.62 -9.68
C ASN A 46 9.15 8.59 -10.23
N HIS A 47 9.88 7.96 -9.30
CA HIS A 47 11.00 7.08 -9.51
C HIS A 47 11.11 6.11 -8.33
N SER A 48 11.70 4.93 -8.55
CA SER A 48 11.84 3.88 -7.52
C SER A 48 12.54 4.36 -6.25
N VAL A 49 13.57 5.19 -6.39
CA VAL A 49 14.36 5.71 -5.26
C VAL A 49 13.54 6.65 -4.38
N TRP A 50 12.72 7.55 -4.96
CA TRP A 50 11.81 8.37 -4.17
C TRP A 50 10.72 7.52 -3.54
N LYS A 51 10.01 6.73 -4.35
CA LYS A 51 8.77 6.07 -3.93
C LYS A 51 8.97 4.88 -2.98
N ILE A 52 10.14 4.23 -2.98
CA ILE A 52 10.39 3.04 -2.15
C ILE A 52 11.10 3.42 -0.84
N PRO A 53 12.39 3.78 -0.80
CA PRO A 53 13.03 4.12 0.46
C PRO A 53 12.74 5.56 0.92
N MET A 54 12.95 6.57 0.06
CA MET A 54 13.09 7.95 0.54
C MET A 54 11.80 8.54 1.07
N LYS A 55 10.69 8.42 0.32
CA LYS A 55 9.41 9.00 0.69
C LYS A 55 8.95 8.51 2.06
N GLY A 56 9.00 7.20 2.26
CA GLY A 56 8.67 6.57 3.54
C GLY A 56 9.53 7.08 4.70
N TRP A 57 10.85 7.23 4.50
CA TRP A 57 11.72 7.80 5.52
C TRP A 57 11.39 9.26 5.83
N VAL A 58 11.32 10.10 4.80
CA VAL A 58 11.14 11.55 4.95
C VAL A 58 9.79 11.88 5.60
N GLU A 59 8.74 11.15 5.25
CA GLU A 59 7.38 11.36 5.79
C GLU A 59 7.22 10.85 7.24
N ASN A 60 8.03 9.87 7.69
CA ASN A 60 7.80 9.18 8.96
C ASN A 60 8.91 9.34 10.02
N LEU A 61 10.06 9.93 9.67
CA LEU A 61 11.10 10.31 10.63
C LEU A 61 10.58 11.36 11.61
N ASN A 62 10.85 11.16 12.89
CA ASN A 62 10.36 12.04 13.95
C ASN A 62 10.95 13.47 13.84
N ARG A 63 10.13 14.42 13.41
CA ARG A 63 10.52 15.83 13.23
C ARG A 63 10.84 16.57 14.52
N SER A 64 10.57 16.01 15.70
CA SER A 64 11.08 16.55 16.96
C SER A 64 12.56 16.21 17.21
N GLU A 65 13.06 15.15 16.56
CA GLU A 65 14.45 14.69 16.64
C GLU A 65 15.28 15.11 15.43
N PHE A 66 14.66 15.17 14.25
CA PHE A 66 15.37 15.32 12.97
C PHE A 66 14.95 16.58 12.21
N GLU A 67 15.94 17.22 11.61
CA GLU A 67 15.78 18.29 10.62
C GLU A 67 16.29 17.77 9.27
N LEU A 68 15.48 17.85 8.22
CA LEU A 68 15.72 17.17 6.96
C LEU A 68 16.05 18.17 5.84
N PHE A 69 17.12 17.86 5.09
CA PHE A 69 17.63 18.63 3.97
C PHE A 69 17.60 17.76 2.69
N GLY A 70 17.00 18.26 1.61
CA GLY A 70 16.94 17.56 0.32
C GLY A 70 17.76 18.27 -0.76
N TYR A 71 18.66 17.53 -1.41
CA TYR A 71 19.54 18.03 -2.48
C TYR A 71 19.26 17.27 -3.77
N HIS A 72 18.40 17.84 -4.60
CA HIS A 72 17.98 17.26 -5.87
C HIS A 72 18.91 17.71 -7.02
N THR A 73 19.78 16.82 -7.46
CA THR A 73 20.88 17.10 -8.43
C THR A 73 20.43 17.33 -9.88
N ASN A 74 19.13 17.29 -10.17
CA ASN A 74 18.57 17.33 -11.52
C ASN A 74 17.44 18.37 -11.64
N TYR A 75 17.11 18.74 -12.87
CA TYR A 75 16.05 19.71 -13.20
C TYR A 75 14.66 19.07 -13.33
N LYS A 76 14.57 17.74 -13.41
CA LYS A 76 13.28 17.04 -13.59
C LYS A 76 12.35 17.36 -12.40
N ARG A 77 11.10 17.68 -12.69
CA ARG A 77 10.10 18.03 -11.67
C ARG A 77 8.75 17.45 -12.07
N ASP A 78 8.08 16.80 -11.13
CA ASP A 78 6.70 16.34 -11.23
C ASP A 78 5.96 16.58 -9.91
N GLU A 79 4.71 16.11 -9.81
CA GLU A 79 3.90 16.26 -8.59
C GLU A 79 4.56 15.64 -7.35
N GLU A 80 5.33 14.56 -7.51
CA GLU A 80 6.05 13.94 -6.40
C GLU A 80 7.26 14.79 -5.99
N THR A 81 7.91 15.48 -6.93
CA THR A 81 8.93 16.49 -6.59
C THR A 81 8.35 17.65 -5.76
N ASP A 82 7.15 18.12 -6.10
CA ASP A 82 6.47 19.18 -5.36
C ASP A 82 6.09 18.74 -3.95
N LYS A 83 5.67 17.48 -3.78
CA LYS A 83 5.44 16.87 -2.46
C LYS A 83 6.75 16.73 -1.68
N ALA A 84 7.80 16.24 -2.34
CA ALA A 84 9.13 16.13 -1.74
C ALA A 84 9.60 17.48 -1.20
N ALA A 85 9.56 18.54 -2.01
CA ALA A 85 10.01 19.87 -1.63
C ALA A 85 9.32 20.42 -0.35
N LYS A 86 8.05 20.06 -0.12
CA LYS A 86 7.29 20.44 1.08
C LYS A 86 7.61 19.59 2.30
N ALA A 87 8.13 18.38 2.09
CA ALA A 87 8.43 17.44 3.16
C ALA A 87 9.79 17.70 3.83
N PHE A 88 10.69 18.49 3.23
CA PHE A 88 11.98 18.87 3.81
C PHE A 88 11.93 20.23 4.50
N ASP A 89 12.76 20.43 5.54
CA ASP A 89 12.95 21.76 6.16
C ASP A 89 13.70 22.70 5.20
N LYS A 90 14.61 22.14 4.40
CA LYS A 90 15.28 22.83 3.29
C LYS A 90 15.36 21.90 2.07
N PHE A 91 14.92 22.38 0.92
CA PHE A 91 14.99 21.65 -0.35
C PHE A 91 15.63 22.51 -1.42
N ILE A 92 16.71 22.02 -2.03
CA ILE A 92 17.40 22.67 -3.15
C ILE A 92 17.33 21.76 -4.36
N GLN A 93 16.92 22.33 -5.48
CA GLN A 93 16.84 21.65 -6.76
C GLN A 93 17.67 22.36 -7.82
N GLY A 94 18.36 21.57 -8.64
CA GLY A 94 18.92 22.00 -9.92
C GLY A 94 20.23 21.29 -10.22
N PRO A 95 20.59 21.12 -11.51
CA PRO A 95 21.98 20.81 -11.81
C PRO A 95 22.83 22.02 -11.37
N LEU A 96 23.71 21.81 -10.39
CA LEU A 96 24.69 22.80 -9.95
C LEU A 96 26.10 22.23 -10.21
N PRO A 97 27.10 23.09 -10.45
CA PRO A 97 28.50 22.67 -10.41
C PRO A 97 28.81 21.96 -9.10
N LEU A 98 29.72 20.99 -9.14
CA LEU A 98 30.09 20.17 -7.99
C LEU A 98 30.50 21.03 -6.80
N GLU A 99 31.30 22.07 -7.04
CA GLU A 99 31.80 23.01 -6.04
C GLU A 99 30.66 23.71 -5.31
N LYS A 100 29.64 24.14 -6.06
CA LYS A 100 28.47 24.79 -5.48
C LYS A 100 27.64 23.82 -4.65
N TRP A 101 27.53 22.56 -5.07
CA TRP A 101 26.89 21.53 -4.26
C TRP A 101 27.64 21.28 -2.95
N ALA A 102 28.96 21.10 -3.04
CA ALA A 102 29.81 20.88 -1.88
C ALA A 102 29.74 22.05 -0.88
N ASP A 103 29.80 23.30 -1.36
CA ASP A 103 29.65 24.50 -0.55
C ASP A 103 28.31 24.55 0.18
N ILE A 104 27.20 24.30 -0.54
CA ILE A 104 25.85 24.32 0.05
C ILE A 104 25.73 23.26 1.16
N ILE A 105 26.14 22.02 0.87
CA ILE A 105 26.02 20.90 1.80
C ILE A 105 26.87 21.15 3.05
N GLN A 106 28.10 21.66 2.90
CA GLN A 106 28.98 21.94 4.02
C GLN A 106 28.49 23.13 4.87
N GLN A 107 27.90 24.16 4.24
CA GLN A 107 27.31 25.31 4.93
C GLN A 107 26.10 24.93 5.79
N ASP A 108 25.34 23.90 5.39
CA ASP A 108 24.20 23.40 6.15
C ASP A 108 24.60 22.66 7.44
N LYS A 109 25.89 22.33 7.58
CA LYS A 109 26.49 21.69 8.78
C LYS A 109 25.69 20.46 9.20
N LEU A 110 25.48 19.56 8.25
CA LEU A 110 24.79 18.30 8.48
C LEU A 110 25.56 17.44 9.47
N HIS A 111 24.85 16.63 10.25
CA HIS A 111 25.46 15.60 11.07
C HIS A 111 25.57 14.28 10.30
N VAL A 112 24.58 14.00 9.45
CA VAL A 112 24.53 12.81 8.60
C VAL A 112 24.17 13.20 7.17
N LEU A 113 24.91 12.67 6.19
CA LEU A 113 24.59 12.79 4.77
C LEU A 113 24.26 11.41 4.21
N ILE A 114 23.05 11.25 3.68
CA ILE A 114 22.54 9.99 3.15
C ILE A 114 22.47 10.08 1.62
N PHE A 115 22.98 9.06 0.97
CA PHE A 115 22.85 8.79 -0.46
C PHE A 115 21.93 7.59 -0.65
N PRO A 116 20.62 7.81 -0.90
CA PRO A 116 19.63 6.73 -0.99
C PRO A 116 19.87 5.79 -2.18
N GLU A 117 20.63 6.28 -3.15
CA GLU A 117 21.22 5.53 -4.23
C GLU A 117 22.64 5.99 -4.48
N PHE A 118 23.46 5.09 -5.01
CA PHE A 118 24.85 5.39 -5.32
C PHE A 118 25.21 4.76 -6.67
N GLY A 119 25.84 5.52 -7.56
CA GLY A 119 26.29 5.02 -8.87
C GLY A 119 25.31 5.19 -10.04
N MET A 120 24.04 5.55 -9.81
CA MET A 120 23.11 5.85 -10.92
C MET A 120 23.17 7.32 -11.37
N ASP A 121 23.75 8.21 -10.57
CA ASP A 121 24.00 9.60 -10.90
C ASP A 121 25.48 9.96 -10.69
N PRO A 122 26.19 10.45 -11.73
CA PRO A 122 27.59 10.84 -11.57
C PRO A 122 27.82 11.89 -10.48
N ALA A 123 26.87 12.82 -10.28
CA ALA A 123 26.99 13.85 -9.26
C ALA A 123 26.95 13.26 -7.83
N THR A 124 26.12 12.24 -7.57
CA THR A 124 26.10 11.59 -6.24
C THR A 124 27.40 10.82 -5.98
N VAL A 125 27.98 10.19 -7.00
CA VAL A 125 29.30 9.54 -6.87
C VAL A 125 30.39 10.57 -6.55
N GLN A 126 30.44 11.68 -7.29
CA GLN A 126 31.42 12.75 -7.07
C GLN A 126 31.27 13.37 -5.66
N LEU A 127 30.05 13.66 -5.22
CA LEU A 127 29.78 14.19 -3.88
C LEU A 127 30.10 13.17 -2.79
N GLY A 128 29.82 11.88 -3.02
CA GLY A 128 30.16 10.82 -2.07
C GLY A 128 31.66 10.58 -1.93
N CYS A 129 32.47 10.92 -2.94
CA CYS A 129 33.93 10.88 -2.87
C CYS A 129 34.54 12.01 -2.01
N LEU A 130 33.76 13.03 -1.67
CA LEU A 130 34.14 14.11 -0.77
C LEU A 130 33.66 13.79 0.65
N LYS A 131 34.27 14.42 1.66
CA LYS A 131 33.80 14.38 3.05
C LYS A 131 33.01 15.66 3.33
N LEU A 132 31.69 15.60 3.14
CA LEU A 132 30.78 16.76 3.22
C LEU A 132 29.94 16.79 4.50
N ALA A 133 29.90 15.69 5.24
CA ALA A 133 29.36 15.59 6.59
C ALA A 133 30.24 14.67 7.46
N PRO A 134 30.17 14.76 8.80
CA PRO A 134 30.91 13.86 9.69
C PRO A 134 30.61 12.38 9.42
N ILE A 135 29.35 12.07 9.15
CA ILE A 135 28.87 10.72 8.85
C ILE A 135 28.23 10.71 7.47
N GLN A 136 28.68 9.82 6.59
CA GLN A 136 28.12 9.59 5.27
C GLN A 136 27.60 8.16 5.15
N VAL A 137 26.40 8.03 4.62
CA VAL A 137 25.65 6.78 4.61
C VAL A 137 25.13 6.53 3.20
N VAL A 138 25.23 5.29 2.73
CA VAL A 138 24.60 4.85 1.49
C VAL A 138 23.47 3.88 1.78
N PHE A 139 22.51 3.77 0.87
CA PHE A 139 21.48 2.73 0.89
C PHE A 139 21.43 1.99 -0.45
N GLY A 140 20.81 0.79 -0.42
CA GLY A 140 20.70 -0.17 -1.53
C GLY A 140 19.90 0.27 -2.77
N GLY A 141 19.79 1.57 -3.07
CA GLY A 141 19.37 2.04 -4.40
C GLY A 141 20.25 1.45 -5.51
N HIS A 142 21.53 1.20 -5.21
CA HIS A 142 22.39 0.26 -5.91
C HIS A 142 22.95 -0.75 -4.87
N PRO A 143 22.46 -1.99 -4.82
CA PRO A 143 22.63 -2.89 -3.67
C PRO A 143 23.94 -3.69 -3.74
N GLU A 144 25.05 -2.95 -3.73
CA GLU A 144 26.41 -3.45 -3.52
C GLU A 144 27.23 -2.33 -2.84
N THR A 145 28.38 -2.67 -2.26
CA THR A 145 29.29 -1.70 -1.66
C THR A 145 29.66 -0.56 -2.61
N SER A 146 29.74 0.67 -2.09
CA SER A 146 30.28 1.80 -2.83
C SER A 146 31.78 1.65 -3.06
N GLY A 147 32.48 0.93 -2.17
CA GLY A 147 33.94 0.84 -2.15
C GLY A 147 34.63 2.15 -1.76
N LEU A 148 33.88 3.21 -1.43
CA LEU A 148 34.45 4.52 -1.15
C LEU A 148 34.88 4.62 0.32
N PRO A 149 36.15 4.97 0.60
CA PRO A 149 36.63 5.16 1.97
C PRO A 149 35.99 6.35 2.70
N THR A 150 35.28 7.22 1.98
CA THR A 150 34.55 8.38 2.52
C THR A 150 33.14 8.04 3.02
N ILE A 151 32.63 6.84 2.75
CA ILE A 151 31.32 6.39 3.19
C ILE A 151 31.47 5.51 4.44
N ASP A 152 30.81 5.89 5.53
CA ASP A 152 30.99 5.26 6.84
C ASP A 152 30.08 4.04 7.01
N TYR A 153 28.83 4.12 6.52
CA TYR A 153 27.81 3.09 6.71
C TYR A 153 27.07 2.73 5.42
N HIS A 154 26.70 1.46 5.29
CA HIS A 154 25.75 0.98 4.29
C HIS A 154 24.49 0.46 4.98
N LEU A 155 23.34 1.09 4.71
CA LEU A 155 22.03 0.64 5.19
C LEU A 155 21.49 -0.47 4.29
N SER A 156 21.00 -1.57 4.87
CA SER A 156 20.41 -2.69 4.14
C SER A 156 19.29 -3.39 4.92
N SER A 157 18.65 -4.38 4.31
CA SER A 157 17.55 -5.18 4.86
C SER A 157 18.05 -6.43 5.57
N ASP A 158 17.56 -6.70 6.78
CA ASP A 158 17.90 -7.93 7.49
C ASP A 158 17.34 -9.19 6.82
N LEU A 159 16.19 -9.13 6.15
CA LEU A 159 15.60 -10.24 5.40
C LEU A 159 16.36 -10.58 4.12
N MET A 160 17.04 -9.59 3.53
CA MET A 160 17.77 -9.76 2.28
C MET A 160 19.23 -10.15 2.51
N GLU A 161 19.87 -9.73 3.60
CA GLU A 161 21.29 -9.99 3.83
C GLU A 161 21.56 -11.40 4.38
N PRO A 162 22.58 -12.14 3.89
CA PRO A 162 23.02 -13.38 4.51
C PRO A 162 23.72 -13.13 5.86
N GLU A 163 24.11 -14.20 6.57
CA GLU A 163 24.79 -14.08 7.88
C GLU A 163 26.17 -13.43 7.77
N ASN A 164 26.93 -13.76 6.72
CA ASN A 164 28.26 -13.22 6.41
C ASN A 164 28.25 -11.88 5.64
N ALA A 165 27.09 -11.21 5.54
CA ALA A 165 26.90 -10.07 4.66
C ALA A 165 27.92 -8.94 4.81
N GLN A 166 28.44 -8.68 6.02
CA GLN A 166 29.45 -7.64 6.25
C GLN A 166 30.72 -7.83 5.42
N GLU A 167 31.08 -9.06 5.03
CA GLU A 167 32.24 -9.36 4.18
C GLU A 167 32.09 -8.81 2.76
N HIS A 168 30.87 -8.47 2.34
CA HIS A 168 30.57 -7.91 1.03
C HIS A 168 30.66 -6.37 0.97
N TYR A 169 30.87 -5.71 2.13
CA TYR A 169 30.86 -4.26 2.25
C TYR A 169 32.18 -3.71 2.80
N THR A 170 32.69 -2.65 2.19
CA THR A 170 33.79 -1.85 2.78
C THR A 170 33.29 -0.95 3.90
N GLU A 171 32.04 -0.52 3.81
CA GLU A 171 31.34 0.26 4.83
C GLU A 171 30.92 -0.62 6.00
N LYS A 172 30.63 -0.01 7.14
CA LYS A 172 29.95 -0.73 8.22
C LYS A 172 28.49 -1.00 7.83
N LEU A 173 28.13 -2.27 7.69
CA LEU A 173 26.78 -2.69 7.34
C LEU A 173 25.82 -2.49 8.51
N VAL A 174 24.69 -1.86 8.23
CA VAL A 174 23.59 -1.66 9.18
C VAL A 174 22.36 -2.33 8.60
N ARG A 175 21.92 -3.41 9.26
CA ARG A 175 20.73 -4.18 8.88
C ARG A 175 19.51 -3.62 9.59
N LEU A 176 18.63 -2.97 8.84
CA LEU A 176 17.33 -2.52 9.32
C LEU A 176 16.32 -3.69 9.24
N PRO A 177 15.33 -3.75 10.14
CA PRO A 177 14.29 -4.77 10.11
C PRO A 177 13.55 -4.85 8.78
N ASN A 178 13.06 -6.05 8.49
CA ASN A 178 12.24 -6.39 7.34
C ASN A 178 12.89 -5.96 6.01
N LEU A 179 12.16 -5.23 5.15
CA LEU A 179 12.65 -4.79 3.84
C LEU A 179 13.47 -3.49 3.90
N ALA A 180 13.75 -2.96 5.09
CA ALA A 180 14.42 -1.67 5.30
C ALA A 180 13.70 -0.44 4.71
N VAL A 181 12.44 -0.58 4.30
CA VAL A 181 11.67 0.47 3.62
C VAL A 181 10.22 0.53 4.11
N HIS A 182 9.71 1.75 4.26
CA HIS A 182 8.27 1.99 4.44
C HIS A 182 7.67 2.27 3.07
N TYR A 183 7.14 1.24 2.43
CA TYR A 183 6.50 1.38 1.11
C TYR A 183 4.99 1.60 1.26
N THR A 184 4.44 2.62 0.59
CA THR A 184 3.00 2.84 0.51
C THR A 184 2.50 2.34 -0.85
N LEU A 185 1.43 1.54 -0.83
CA LEU A 185 0.82 1.02 -2.05
C LEU A 185 0.40 2.16 -2.98
N LEU A 186 0.84 2.08 -4.24
CA LEU A 186 0.49 3.05 -5.27
C LEU A 186 -0.87 2.68 -5.88
N PRO A 187 -1.87 3.59 -5.88
CA PRO A 187 -3.15 3.34 -6.52
C PRO A 187 -3.00 3.48 -8.04
N VAL A 188 -2.69 2.37 -8.73
CA VAL A 188 -2.62 2.32 -10.20
C VAL A 188 -3.81 1.54 -10.73
N GLU A 189 -4.66 2.21 -11.51
CA GLU A 189 -5.74 1.54 -12.22
C GLU A 189 -5.20 0.74 -13.42
N PRO A 190 -5.40 -0.59 -13.46
CA PRO A 190 -4.92 -1.41 -14.56
C PRO A 190 -5.72 -1.12 -15.83
N LYS A 191 -5.02 -0.92 -16.95
CA LYS A 191 -5.67 -0.88 -18.26
C LYS A 191 -6.25 -2.27 -18.57
N PRO A 192 -7.55 -2.39 -18.92
CA PRO A 192 -8.11 -3.67 -19.37
C PRO A 192 -7.26 -4.27 -20.50
N THR A 193 -6.76 -5.48 -20.26
CA THR A 193 -5.83 -6.21 -21.14
C THR A 193 -6.18 -7.70 -21.05
N SER A 194 -6.11 -8.42 -22.16
CA SER A 194 -6.23 -9.88 -22.24
C SER A 194 -4.94 -10.52 -22.76
N LYS A 195 -4.77 -11.84 -22.57
CA LYS A 195 -3.62 -12.59 -23.14
C LYS A 195 -3.57 -12.45 -24.65
N LYS A 196 -4.74 -12.51 -25.30
CA LYS A 196 -4.88 -12.33 -26.74
C LYS A 196 -4.35 -10.97 -27.23
N ASP A 197 -4.55 -9.89 -26.46
CA ASP A 197 -4.09 -8.54 -26.86
C ASP A 197 -2.57 -8.44 -26.98
N ILE A 198 -1.83 -9.33 -26.32
CA ILE A 198 -0.36 -9.39 -26.34
C ILE A 198 0.18 -10.63 -27.09
N GLY A 199 -0.68 -11.34 -27.83
CA GLY A 199 -0.27 -12.45 -28.68
C GLY A 199 -0.12 -13.80 -27.95
N ILE A 200 -0.82 -13.99 -26.83
CA ILE A 200 -0.80 -15.24 -26.04
C ILE A 200 -2.18 -15.90 -26.13
N ALA A 201 -2.23 -17.23 -26.30
CA ALA A 201 -3.49 -17.96 -26.23
C ALA A 201 -3.97 -18.10 -24.78
N GLU A 202 -5.29 -18.15 -24.55
CA GLU A 202 -5.86 -18.17 -23.19
C GLU A 202 -5.43 -19.40 -22.36
N ASP A 203 -5.17 -20.52 -23.02
CA ASP A 203 -4.72 -21.77 -22.40
C ASP A 203 -3.18 -21.89 -22.27
N GLU A 204 -2.41 -20.89 -22.72
CA GLU A 204 -0.96 -20.83 -22.51
C GLU A 204 -0.62 -20.16 -21.18
N ILE A 205 0.42 -20.69 -20.50
CA ILE A 205 0.97 -20.09 -19.28
C ILE A 205 1.84 -18.89 -19.64
N MET A 206 1.47 -17.72 -19.12
CA MET A 206 2.23 -16.48 -19.24
C MET A 206 3.20 -16.34 -18.06
N PHE A 207 4.48 -16.52 -18.35
CA PHE A 207 5.57 -16.14 -17.45
C PHE A 207 5.93 -14.66 -17.66
N TRP A 208 5.72 -13.86 -16.63
CA TRP A 208 6.02 -12.44 -16.61
C TRP A 208 7.46 -12.19 -16.20
N SER A 209 8.27 -11.82 -17.20
CA SER A 209 9.72 -11.55 -17.10
C SER A 209 9.95 -10.07 -17.41
N CYS A 210 9.42 -9.19 -16.56
CA CYS A 210 9.28 -7.76 -16.87
C CYS A 210 10.43 -6.86 -16.39
N GLN A 211 11.52 -7.47 -15.90
CA GLN A 211 12.68 -6.75 -15.42
C GLN A 211 13.50 -6.17 -16.59
N SER A 212 14.30 -5.12 -16.34
CA SER A 212 15.16 -4.55 -17.38
C SER A 212 16.11 -5.61 -17.96
N LEU A 213 16.31 -5.59 -19.29
CA LEU A 213 17.03 -6.66 -20.00
C LEU A 213 18.48 -6.88 -19.54
N PHE A 214 19.16 -5.83 -19.06
CA PHE A 214 20.53 -5.95 -18.53
C PHE A 214 20.61 -6.73 -17.20
N LYS A 215 19.46 -7.03 -16.57
CA LYS A 215 19.38 -7.85 -15.35
C LYS A 215 19.33 -9.36 -15.64
N TYR A 216 19.12 -9.75 -16.90
CA TYR A 216 19.18 -11.16 -17.30
C TYR A 216 20.64 -11.49 -17.57
N LEU A 217 21.26 -12.22 -16.64
CA LEU A 217 22.68 -12.56 -16.72
C LEU A 217 22.89 -13.75 -17.68
N PRO A 218 23.88 -13.71 -18.59
CA PRO A 218 24.07 -14.73 -19.64
C PRO A 218 24.12 -16.17 -19.14
N GLN A 219 24.73 -16.41 -17.97
CA GLN A 219 24.85 -17.73 -17.37
C GLN A 219 23.52 -18.36 -16.90
N HIS A 220 22.41 -17.63 -17.00
CA HIS A 220 21.07 -18.05 -16.59
C HIS A 220 20.07 -18.10 -17.75
N ASP A 221 20.50 -17.82 -18.99
CA ASP A 221 19.63 -17.87 -20.17
C ASP A 221 19.09 -19.29 -20.43
N ASP A 222 19.76 -20.33 -19.92
CA ASP A 222 19.32 -21.74 -20.01
C ASP A 222 18.01 -22.02 -19.26
N VAL A 223 17.60 -21.18 -18.32
CA VAL A 223 16.40 -21.38 -17.51
C VAL A 223 15.13 -21.37 -18.38
N PHE A 224 15.03 -20.48 -19.36
CA PHE A 224 13.85 -20.36 -20.21
C PHE A 224 13.57 -21.61 -21.06
N PRO A 225 14.52 -22.11 -21.87
CA PRO A 225 14.28 -23.31 -22.66
C PRO A 225 14.09 -24.56 -21.77
N ARG A 226 14.71 -24.62 -20.59
CA ARG A 226 14.48 -25.73 -19.65
C ARG A 226 13.05 -25.77 -19.10
N ILE A 227 12.48 -24.61 -18.78
CA ILE A 227 11.06 -24.51 -18.41
C ILE A 227 10.17 -24.90 -19.60
N ALA A 228 10.51 -24.40 -20.80
CA ALA A 228 9.74 -24.67 -22.03
C ALA A 228 9.73 -26.15 -22.44
N GLN A 229 10.82 -26.89 -22.21
CA GLN A 229 10.87 -28.33 -22.47
C GLN A 229 9.85 -29.13 -21.66
N ASP A 230 9.52 -28.67 -20.46
CA ASP A 230 8.55 -29.33 -19.57
C ASP A 230 7.15 -28.69 -19.66
N LEU A 231 6.96 -27.60 -20.41
CA LEU A 231 5.69 -26.91 -20.59
C LEU A 231 5.44 -26.61 -22.07
N ASP A 232 4.70 -27.50 -22.73
CA ASP A 232 4.38 -27.39 -24.17
C ASP A 232 3.57 -26.13 -24.55
N LYS A 233 2.95 -25.45 -23.57
CA LYS A 233 2.08 -24.28 -23.76
C LYS A 233 2.44 -23.14 -22.81
N CYS A 234 3.55 -22.47 -23.06
CA CYS A 234 3.94 -21.30 -22.28
C CYS A 234 4.57 -20.19 -23.12
N LYS A 235 4.50 -18.95 -22.62
CA LYS A 235 5.17 -17.78 -23.16
C LYS A 235 5.95 -17.06 -22.07
N PHE A 236 7.16 -16.63 -22.38
CA PHE A 236 7.96 -15.72 -21.57
C PHE A 236 7.82 -14.31 -22.14
N VAL A 237 7.31 -13.39 -21.34
CA VAL A 237 7.01 -12.03 -21.80
C VAL A 237 8.00 -11.05 -21.19
N PHE A 238 8.73 -10.36 -22.05
CA PHE A 238 9.77 -9.39 -21.72
C PHE A 238 9.35 -7.97 -22.12
N ILE A 239 9.98 -6.98 -21.49
CA ILE A 239 9.86 -5.57 -21.88
C ILE A 239 11.14 -5.14 -22.59
N GLN A 240 10.99 -4.54 -23.78
CA GLN A 240 12.10 -4.01 -24.56
C GLN A 240 12.88 -2.92 -23.78
N HIS A 241 14.18 -2.87 -24.06
CA HIS A 241 15.03 -1.80 -23.56
C HIS A 241 14.82 -0.53 -24.39
N GLU A 242 15.25 0.63 -23.88
CA GLU A 242 15.18 1.88 -24.64
C GLU A 242 16.09 1.86 -25.89
N SER A 243 17.23 1.17 -25.78
CA SER A 243 18.12 0.87 -26.89
C SER A 243 17.76 -0.49 -27.48
N GLU A 244 17.39 -0.50 -28.77
CA GLU A 244 17.10 -1.73 -29.52
C GLU A 244 18.32 -2.65 -29.60
N ASP A 245 19.54 -2.11 -29.64
CA ASP A 245 20.77 -2.92 -29.65
C ASP A 245 20.86 -3.82 -28.41
N VAL A 246 20.47 -3.31 -27.23
CA VAL A 246 20.43 -4.10 -25.99
C VAL A 246 19.38 -5.20 -26.08
N THR A 247 18.21 -4.90 -26.67
CA THR A 247 17.17 -5.90 -26.89
C THR A 247 17.62 -6.97 -27.88
N GLU A 248 18.29 -6.59 -28.96
CA GLU A 248 18.75 -7.51 -29.98
C GLU A 248 19.85 -8.45 -29.45
N VAL A 249 20.81 -7.93 -28.68
CA VAL A 249 21.80 -8.76 -27.97
C VAL A 249 21.11 -9.79 -27.08
N PHE A 250 20.04 -9.42 -26.38
CA PHE A 250 19.29 -10.34 -25.54
C PHE A 250 18.51 -11.38 -26.37
N ARG A 251 17.89 -11.00 -27.50
CA ARG A 251 17.25 -11.97 -28.42
C ARG A 251 18.24 -12.98 -28.96
N GLN A 252 19.44 -12.56 -29.36
CA GLN A 252 20.49 -13.45 -29.86
C GLN A 252 20.94 -14.45 -28.79
N ARG A 253 21.09 -13.98 -27.54
CA ARG A 253 21.40 -14.84 -26.40
C ARG A 253 20.31 -15.89 -26.14
N LEU A 254 19.04 -15.49 -26.16
CA LEU A 254 17.93 -16.43 -26.04
C LEU A 254 17.88 -17.39 -27.22
N ASN A 255 18.08 -16.93 -28.46
CA ASN A 255 18.14 -17.81 -29.63
C ASN A 255 19.18 -18.91 -29.43
N HIS A 256 20.40 -18.53 -29.02
CA HIS A 256 21.45 -19.50 -28.73
C HIS A 256 21.07 -20.46 -27.61
N ALA A 257 20.49 -19.97 -26.51
CA ALA A 257 20.05 -20.82 -25.41
C ALA A 257 18.98 -21.83 -25.85
N PHE A 258 17.94 -21.39 -26.57
CA PHE A 258 16.85 -22.27 -27.03
C PHE A 258 17.31 -23.29 -28.09
N GLU A 259 18.21 -22.90 -29.01
CA GLU A 259 18.78 -23.81 -30.01
C GLU A 259 19.50 -25.01 -29.38
N GLN A 260 20.17 -24.82 -28.24
CA GLN A 260 20.82 -25.92 -27.50
C GLN A 260 19.85 -27.00 -27.01
N PHE A 261 18.57 -26.67 -26.88
CA PHE A 261 17.50 -27.58 -26.47
C PHE A 261 16.60 -28.02 -27.64
N GLY A 262 16.96 -27.66 -28.88
CA GLY A 262 16.19 -27.98 -30.09
C GLY A 262 14.88 -27.20 -30.22
N LEU A 263 14.77 -26.04 -29.55
CA LEU A 263 13.60 -25.18 -29.55
C LEU A 263 13.89 -23.88 -30.32
N ASN A 264 12.85 -23.24 -30.87
CA ASN A 264 12.95 -21.91 -31.44
C ASN A 264 12.43 -20.89 -30.42
N TYR A 265 13.27 -19.95 -29.97
CA TYR A 265 12.87 -18.97 -28.96
C TYR A 265 11.67 -18.11 -29.38
N GLN A 266 11.45 -17.89 -30.68
CA GLN A 266 10.33 -17.10 -31.19
C GLN A 266 8.97 -17.75 -30.92
N ASP A 267 8.95 -19.07 -30.72
CA ASP A 267 7.74 -19.79 -30.35
C ASP A 267 7.39 -19.59 -28.88
N TYR A 268 8.32 -19.09 -28.04
CA TYR A 268 8.14 -18.97 -26.59
C TYR A 268 8.30 -17.54 -26.06
N CYS A 269 9.04 -16.67 -26.73
CA CYS A 269 9.42 -15.36 -26.20
C CYS A 269 8.68 -14.22 -26.89
N ILE A 270 8.06 -13.35 -26.08
CA ILE A 270 7.35 -12.15 -26.53
C ILE A 270 8.04 -10.91 -25.98
N PHE A 271 8.23 -9.90 -26.83
CA PHE A 271 8.89 -8.64 -26.48
C PHE A 271 7.92 -7.48 -26.61
N LEU A 272 7.40 -7.00 -25.48
CA LEU A 272 6.51 -5.84 -25.42
C LEU A 272 7.31 -4.54 -25.46
N PRO A 273 6.78 -3.47 -26.08
CA PRO A 273 7.39 -2.15 -25.99
C PRO A 273 7.38 -1.65 -24.55
N ARG A 274 8.10 -0.55 -24.29
CA ARG A 274 8.06 0.14 -23.00
C ARG A 274 6.62 0.49 -22.59
N LEU A 275 6.26 0.11 -21.38
CA LEU A 275 4.91 0.29 -20.84
C LEU A 275 4.84 1.49 -19.89
N ASN A 276 3.73 2.23 -19.93
CA ASN A 276 3.38 3.16 -18.85
C ASN A 276 2.78 2.38 -17.66
N SER A 277 2.59 3.04 -16.52
CA SER A 277 2.13 2.39 -15.28
C SER A 277 0.80 1.65 -15.41
N SER A 278 -0.20 2.23 -16.09
CA SER A 278 -1.52 1.61 -16.25
C SER A 278 -1.49 0.39 -17.17
N THR A 279 -0.75 0.46 -18.28
CA THR A 279 -0.56 -0.69 -19.18
C THR A 279 0.28 -1.78 -18.51
N PHE A 280 1.33 -1.43 -17.75
CA PHE A 280 2.12 -2.38 -16.98
C PHE A 280 1.26 -3.14 -15.96
N ALA A 281 0.40 -2.41 -15.23
CA ALA A 281 -0.57 -2.98 -14.31
C ALA A 281 -1.55 -3.93 -15.02
N GLY A 282 -2.08 -3.54 -16.18
CA GLY A 282 -2.96 -4.38 -17.00
C GLY A 282 -2.32 -5.69 -17.46
N VAL A 283 -1.09 -5.63 -17.97
CA VAL A 283 -0.34 -6.81 -18.41
C VAL A 283 0.05 -7.70 -17.22
N THR A 284 0.42 -7.10 -16.09
CA THR A 284 0.75 -7.86 -14.89
C THR A 284 -0.47 -8.58 -14.31
N ALA A 285 -1.65 -7.98 -14.39
CA ALA A 285 -2.89 -8.57 -13.88
C ALA A 285 -3.31 -9.87 -14.60
N ILE A 286 -2.83 -10.10 -15.83
CA ILE A 286 -3.10 -11.32 -16.60
C ILE A 286 -1.96 -12.35 -16.55
N ALA A 287 -0.87 -12.06 -15.84
CA ALA A 287 0.26 -12.96 -15.71
C ALA A 287 -0.10 -14.18 -14.84
N ASP A 288 0.35 -15.36 -15.24
CA ASP A 288 0.17 -16.58 -14.44
C ASP A 288 1.28 -16.74 -13.39
N VAL A 289 2.52 -16.40 -13.77
CA VAL A 289 3.70 -16.57 -12.91
C VAL A 289 4.69 -15.44 -13.17
N PHE A 290 5.27 -14.87 -12.11
CA PHE A 290 6.38 -13.92 -12.18
C PHE A 290 7.70 -14.68 -12.04
N LEU A 291 8.60 -14.53 -13.01
CA LEU A 291 9.95 -15.11 -12.96
C LEU A 291 10.95 -14.06 -12.48
N ASP A 292 11.54 -14.26 -11.30
CA ASP A 292 12.63 -13.39 -10.86
C ASP A 292 13.94 -13.71 -11.59
N ASN A 293 14.74 -12.67 -11.81
CA ASN A 293 16.06 -12.80 -12.37
C ASN A 293 17.05 -13.30 -11.31
N ILE A 294 17.70 -14.42 -11.63
CA ILE A 294 18.76 -15.01 -10.81
C ILE A 294 19.97 -14.06 -10.80
N GLY A 295 20.47 -13.74 -9.61
CA GLY A 295 21.62 -12.84 -9.41
C GLY A 295 21.31 -11.34 -9.48
N TRP A 296 20.20 -10.94 -10.11
CA TRP A 296 19.74 -9.54 -10.13
C TRP A 296 18.23 -9.44 -9.89
N SER A 297 17.86 -9.70 -8.65
CA SER A 297 16.47 -9.79 -8.22
C SER A 297 15.69 -8.48 -8.40
N GLY A 298 14.40 -8.61 -8.72
CA GLY A 298 13.47 -7.51 -8.93
C GLY A 298 13.06 -6.84 -7.62
N ASN A 299 13.10 -5.51 -7.58
CA ASN A 299 12.54 -4.74 -6.46
C ASN A 299 11.25 -4.05 -6.90
N ASN A 300 11.38 -2.96 -7.67
CA ASN A 300 10.23 -2.16 -8.08
C ASN A 300 9.14 -2.95 -8.82
N THR A 301 9.53 -3.71 -9.84
CA THR A 301 8.61 -4.51 -10.63
C THR A 301 7.93 -5.58 -9.79
N ALA A 302 8.64 -6.17 -8.83
CA ALA A 302 8.08 -7.15 -7.90
C ALA A 302 7.06 -6.49 -6.94
N MET A 303 7.40 -5.36 -6.32
CA MET A 303 6.50 -4.62 -5.43
C MET A 303 5.21 -4.16 -6.12
N GLU A 304 5.29 -3.79 -7.40
CA GLU A 304 4.11 -3.44 -8.20
C GLU A 304 3.31 -4.70 -8.62
N SER A 305 3.98 -5.83 -8.86
CA SER A 305 3.33 -7.08 -9.28
C SER A 305 2.62 -7.81 -8.16
N THR A 306 3.11 -7.73 -6.92
CA THR A 306 2.43 -8.35 -5.75
C THR A 306 1.02 -7.80 -5.52
N ASN A 307 0.73 -6.58 -6.02
CA ASN A 307 -0.62 -6.02 -5.96
C ASN A 307 -1.66 -6.87 -6.71
N PHE A 308 -1.23 -7.63 -7.73
CA PHE A 308 -2.07 -8.48 -8.58
C PHE A 308 -2.03 -9.96 -8.19
N ASN A 309 -1.46 -10.29 -7.02
CA ASN A 309 -1.40 -11.65 -6.48
C ASN A 309 -0.67 -12.67 -7.37
N VAL A 310 0.16 -12.22 -8.31
CA VAL A 310 0.87 -13.11 -9.24
C VAL A 310 1.85 -13.98 -8.46
N PRO A 311 1.76 -15.32 -8.53
CA PRO A 311 2.75 -16.23 -7.96
C PRO A 311 4.16 -15.91 -8.45
N ILE A 312 5.12 -15.83 -7.53
CA ILE A 312 6.51 -15.48 -7.83
C ILE A 312 7.40 -16.68 -7.55
N VAL A 313 8.42 -16.91 -8.39
CA VAL A 313 9.54 -17.80 -8.08
C VAL A 313 10.85 -17.03 -8.07
N THR A 314 11.72 -17.33 -7.10
CA THR A 314 13.03 -16.69 -6.95
C THR A 314 14.11 -17.70 -6.60
N TYR A 315 15.34 -17.43 -7.03
CA TYR A 315 16.53 -18.15 -6.59
C TYR A 315 17.56 -17.14 -6.06
N PRO A 316 17.56 -16.87 -4.74
CA PRO A 316 18.51 -15.93 -4.14
C PRO A 316 19.94 -16.44 -4.25
N GLN A 317 20.84 -15.56 -4.69
CA GLN A 317 22.28 -15.79 -4.66
C GLN A 317 22.91 -15.16 -3.41
N GLU A 318 24.24 -15.14 -3.36
CA GLU A 318 25.02 -14.68 -2.20
C GLU A 318 24.80 -13.19 -1.90
N MET A 319 24.90 -12.33 -2.92
CA MET A 319 24.86 -10.88 -2.75
C MET A 319 23.41 -10.36 -2.61
N MET A 320 23.22 -9.32 -1.80
CA MET A 320 21.93 -8.65 -1.57
C MET A 320 21.18 -8.29 -2.86
N ARG A 321 21.90 -7.86 -3.91
CA ARG A 321 21.35 -7.59 -5.26
C ARG A 321 20.48 -8.73 -5.80
N GLY A 322 20.82 -9.98 -5.51
CA GLY A 322 20.08 -11.17 -5.91
C GLY A 322 18.99 -11.61 -4.93
N ARG A 323 18.66 -10.83 -3.89
CA ARG A 323 17.88 -11.30 -2.72
C ARG A 323 16.64 -10.45 -2.40
N HIS A 324 16.22 -9.56 -3.29
CA HIS A 324 15.07 -8.68 -3.04
C HIS A 324 13.77 -9.47 -2.91
N LEU A 325 13.48 -10.36 -3.87
CA LEU A 325 12.27 -11.19 -3.81
C LEU A 325 12.30 -12.25 -2.71
N LEU A 326 13.50 -12.71 -2.30
CA LEU A 326 13.65 -13.48 -1.06
C LEU A 326 13.09 -12.72 0.14
N GLY A 327 13.50 -11.46 0.31
CA GLY A 327 13.01 -10.61 1.41
C GLY A 327 11.50 -10.39 1.34
N ILE A 328 10.98 -10.08 0.15
CA ILE A 328 9.55 -9.83 -0.08
C ILE A 328 8.71 -11.08 0.24
N LEU A 329 9.11 -12.25 -0.25
CA LEU A 329 8.40 -13.51 0.01
C LEU A 329 8.46 -13.90 1.50
N LYS A 330 9.62 -13.76 2.15
CA LYS A 330 9.76 -13.99 3.60
C LYS A 330 8.89 -13.05 4.43
N MET A 331 8.81 -11.78 4.08
CA MET A 331 7.93 -10.82 4.78
C MET A 331 6.44 -11.21 4.65
N MET A 332 6.05 -11.79 3.52
CA MET A 332 4.71 -12.36 3.35
C MET A 332 4.53 -13.72 4.07
N GLY A 333 5.62 -14.41 4.42
CA GLY A 333 5.61 -15.75 5.02
C GLY A 333 5.44 -16.86 3.98
N ILE A 334 5.97 -16.65 2.77
CA ILE A 334 5.92 -17.59 1.65
C ILE A 334 7.35 -18.08 1.41
N GLU A 335 7.62 -19.35 1.65
CA GLU A 335 8.94 -19.95 1.45
C GLU A 335 8.94 -21.02 0.36
N GLU A 336 7.75 -21.52 -0.02
CA GLU A 336 7.56 -22.64 -0.94
C GLU A 336 8.03 -22.37 -2.37
N THR A 337 8.24 -21.09 -2.71
CA THR A 337 8.66 -20.64 -4.05
C THR A 337 10.05 -20.00 -4.05
N ILE A 338 10.81 -20.21 -2.99
CA ILE A 338 12.20 -19.78 -2.83
C ILE A 338 13.10 -20.98 -3.11
N ALA A 339 13.71 -21.00 -4.29
CA ALA A 339 14.62 -22.07 -4.68
C ALA A 339 15.98 -21.94 -3.98
N SER A 340 16.60 -23.08 -3.66
CA SER A 340 17.98 -23.17 -3.17
C SER A 340 18.98 -23.47 -4.29
N THR A 341 18.50 -23.90 -5.46
CA THR A 341 19.32 -24.19 -6.64
C THR A 341 18.65 -23.74 -7.94
N LYS A 342 19.43 -23.59 -9.01
CA LYS A 342 18.89 -23.31 -10.36
C LYS A 342 17.96 -24.42 -10.85
N GLU A 343 18.20 -25.67 -10.46
CA GLU A 343 17.33 -26.81 -10.78
C GLU A 343 15.97 -26.65 -10.12
N GLU A 344 15.97 -26.39 -8.82
CA GLU A 344 14.74 -26.19 -8.05
C GLU A 344 13.94 -24.97 -8.53
N TYR A 345 14.62 -23.90 -8.97
CA TYR A 345 13.97 -22.75 -9.60
C TYR A 345 13.16 -23.17 -10.83
N VAL A 346 13.77 -23.95 -11.73
CA VAL A 346 13.10 -24.47 -12.93
C VAL A 346 11.93 -25.38 -12.52
N GLN A 347 12.12 -26.27 -11.55
CA GLN A 347 11.08 -27.19 -11.07
C GLN A 347 9.88 -26.45 -10.46
N ILE A 348 10.13 -25.41 -9.66
CA ILE A 348 9.06 -24.56 -9.09
C ILE A 348 8.33 -23.83 -10.21
N ALA A 349 9.05 -23.25 -11.17
CA ALA A 349 8.43 -22.56 -12.31
C ALA A 349 7.54 -23.51 -13.14
N VAL A 350 8.05 -24.72 -13.44
CA VAL A 350 7.29 -25.77 -14.15
C VAL A 350 6.07 -26.20 -13.34
N ARG A 351 6.20 -26.41 -12.03
CA ARG A 351 5.07 -26.75 -11.16
C ARG A 351 4.02 -25.65 -11.15
N LEU A 352 4.43 -24.39 -10.99
CA LEU A 352 3.51 -23.25 -11.06
C LEU A 352 2.81 -23.15 -12.42
N GLY A 353 3.46 -23.52 -13.52
CA GLY A 353 2.82 -23.57 -14.84
C GLY A 353 1.82 -24.74 -14.98
N ARG A 354 2.20 -25.94 -14.55
CA ARG A 354 1.43 -27.18 -14.79
C ARG A 354 0.29 -27.40 -13.79
N ASP A 355 0.52 -27.09 -12.52
CA ASP A 355 -0.41 -27.36 -11.42
C ASP A 355 -1.22 -26.11 -11.09
N ALA A 356 -2.44 -26.05 -11.65
CA ALA A 356 -3.33 -24.91 -11.47
C ALA A 356 -3.80 -24.74 -10.01
N GLU A 357 -3.98 -25.83 -9.27
CA GLU A 357 -4.38 -25.77 -7.85
C GLU A 357 -3.24 -25.20 -7.00
N TYR A 358 -2.00 -25.66 -7.23
CA TYR A 358 -0.84 -25.11 -6.55
C TYR A 358 -0.59 -23.64 -6.90
N ARG A 359 -0.73 -23.27 -8.19
CA ARG A 359 -0.62 -21.86 -8.63
C ARG A 359 -1.67 -20.99 -7.92
N GLN A 360 -2.90 -21.45 -7.84
CA GLN A 360 -3.99 -20.76 -7.14
C GLN A 360 -3.70 -20.65 -5.64
N TYR A 361 -3.21 -21.71 -4.99
CA TYR A 361 -2.80 -21.69 -3.59
C TYR A 361 -1.74 -20.61 -3.31
N ILE A 362 -0.69 -20.50 -4.12
CA ILE A 362 0.34 -19.46 -3.96
C ILE A 362 -0.26 -18.06 -4.18
N SER A 363 -1.14 -17.88 -5.17
CA SER A 363 -1.84 -16.61 -5.41
C SER A 363 -2.67 -16.19 -4.20
N GLU A 364 -3.39 -17.12 -3.57
CA GLU A 364 -4.18 -16.88 -2.36
C GLU A 364 -3.30 -16.52 -1.15
N LEU A 365 -2.13 -17.16 -1.00
CA LEU A 365 -1.16 -16.79 0.02
C LEU A 365 -0.66 -15.36 -0.16
N ILE A 366 -0.35 -14.95 -1.39
CA ILE A 366 0.05 -13.56 -1.69
C ILE A 366 -1.11 -12.61 -1.37
N ALA A 367 -2.32 -12.90 -1.84
CA ALA A 367 -3.50 -12.07 -1.57
C ALA A 367 -3.74 -11.86 -0.07
N LYS A 368 -3.58 -12.93 0.73
CA LYS A 368 -3.74 -12.90 2.19
C LYS A 368 -2.65 -12.11 2.89
N ASN A 369 -1.41 -12.12 2.38
CA ASN A 369 -0.24 -11.61 3.12
C ASN A 369 0.40 -10.34 2.54
N LYS A 370 0.08 -9.92 1.31
CA LYS A 370 0.71 -8.75 0.66
C LYS A 370 0.60 -7.45 1.46
N HIS A 371 -0.42 -7.32 2.30
CA HIS A 371 -0.60 -6.17 3.18
C HIS A 371 0.56 -5.94 4.16
N LYS A 372 1.34 -6.99 4.47
CA LYS A 372 2.54 -6.90 5.32
C LYS A 372 3.67 -6.09 4.69
N LEU A 373 3.71 -6.02 3.35
CA LEU A 373 4.75 -5.29 2.61
C LEU A 373 4.61 -3.76 2.70
N TYR A 374 3.50 -3.27 3.26
CA TYR A 374 3.14 -1.86 3.21
C TYR A 374 3.17 -1.21 4.59
N ASN A 375 3.61 0.05 4.61
CA ASN A 375 3.59 0.92 5.78
C ASN A 375 4.29 0.36 7.02
N ASP A 376 5.42 -0.32 6.81
CA ASP A 376 6.24 -0.82 7.90
C ASP A 376 6.97 0.34 8.62
N LEU A 377 6.49 0.66 9.82
CA LEU A 377 7.10 1.66 10.69
C LEU A 377 8.25 1.10 11.54
N GLU A 378 8.41 -0.21 11.65
CA GLU A 378 9.46 -0.83 12.45
C GLU A 378 10.84 -0.46 11.90
N THR A 379 11.00 -0.54 10.58
CA THR A 379 12.21 -0.08 9.90
C THR A 379 12.49 1.41 10.09
N ILE A 380 11.44 2.26 10.14
CA ILE A 380 11.61 3.70 10.42
C ILE A 380 12.18 3.90 11.81
N ARG A 381 11.65 3.22 12.83
CA ARG A 381 12.14 3.35 14.21
C ARG A 381 13.56 2.84 14.37
N ALA A 382 13.90 1.74 13.71
CA ALA A 382 15.26 1.24 13.67
C ALA A 382 16.23 2.22 12.96
N LEU A 383 15.79 2.87 11.88
CA LEU A 383 16.57 3.92 11.21
C LEU A 383 16.81 5.11 12.16
N GLU A 384 15.80 5.57 12.89
CA GLU A 384 15.96 6.64 13.89
C GLU A 384 16.95 6.26 14.99
N GLU A 385 16.86 5.03 15.51
CA GLU A 385 17.77 4.53 16.53
C GLU A 385 19.21 4.45 16.02
N PHE A 386 19.40 3.96 14.78
CA PHE A 386 20.70 4.00 14.13
C PHE A 386 21.23 5.43 14.05
N LEU A 387 20.44 6.39 13.57
CA LEU A 387 20.86 7.78 13.40
C LEU A 387 21.24 8.42 14.74
N LEU A 388 20.44 8.20 15.79
CA LEU A 388 20.71 8.67 17.16
C LEU A 388 22.03 8.09 17.69
N ASN A 389 22.22 6.77 17.54
CA ASN A 389 23.41 6.08 17.99
C ASN A 389 24.66 6.50 17.22
N ALA A 390 24.54 6.67 15.90
CA ALA A 390 25.64 7.08 15.03
C ALA A 390 26.19 8.46 15.42
N VAL A 391 25.32 9.39 15.84
CA VAL A 391 25.74 10.71 16.32
C VAL A 391 25.98 10.78 17.84
N GLY A 392 25.86 9.66 18.56
CA GLY A 392 26.04 9.59 20.01
C GLY A 392 25.02 10.40 20.82
N LYS A 393 23.82 10.65 20.27
CA LYS A 393 22.77 11.45 20.92
C LYS A 393 21.70 10.54 21.55
N PRO A 394 21.39 10.68 22.86
CA PRO A 394 20.24 9.99 23.43
C PRO A 394 18.94 10.56 22.85
N ARG A 395 17.94 9.69 22.68
CA ARG A 395 16.59 10.12 22.26
C ARG A 395 16.05 11.18 23.23
N ASN A 396 15.41 12.21 22.70
CA ASN A 396 14.80 13.28 23.48
C ASN A 396 13.61 12.73 24.27
N SER A 397 13.78 12.57 25.58
CA SER A 397 12.75 12.03 26.48
C SER A 397 11.58 13.00 26.74
N ALA A 398 11.67 14.26 26.29
CA ALA A 398 10.66 15.29 26.52
C ALA A 398 9.47 15.22 25.53
N MET A 399 9.56 14.45 24.45
CA MET A 399 8.46 14.22 23.51
C MET A 399 8.36 12.72 23.25
N GLY A 400 7.29 12.09 23.74
CA GLY A 400 7.05 10.65 23.60
C GLY A 400 7.13 10.17 22.14
N ASN A 401 7.34 8.87 21.96
CA ASN A 401 7.32 8.25 20.64
C ASN A 401 5.88 8.27 20.10
N VAL A 402 5.60 9.21 19.20
CA VAL A 402 4.30 9.39 18.55
C VAL A 402 3.73 8.07 18.01
N ALA A 403 4.52 7.25 17.33
CA ALA A 403 4.01 6.01 16.76
C ALA A 403 3.78 4.92 17.77
N GLU A 404 4.60 4.84 18.83
CA GLU A 404 4.33 3.88 19.91
C GLU A 404 3.09 4.30 20.69
N THR A 405 2.95 5.59 21.00
CA THR A 405 1.74 6.13 21.63
C THR A 405 0.51 5.93 20.75
N LEU A 406 0.62 6.13 19.43
CA LEU A 406 -0.47 5.87 18.48
C LEU A 406 -0.82 4.38 18.42
N ARG A 407 0.18 3.49 18.40
CA ARG A 407 -0.02 2.04 18.40
C ARG A 407 -0.78 1.59 19.65
N LEU A 408 -0.38 2.11 20.80
CA LEU A 408 -1.07 1.88 22.08
C LEU A 408 -2.50 2.44 22.06
N ALA A 409 -2.71 3.63 21.49
CA ALA A 409 -4.02 4.24 21.34
C ALA A 409 -4.96 3.36 20.49
N ILE A 410 -4.50 2.91 19.33
CA ILE A 410 -5.26 2.02 18.43
C ILE A 410 -5.55 0.68 19.11
N GLN A 411 -4.58 0.11 19.83
CA GLN A 411 -4.77 -1.15 20.54
C GLN A 411 -5.80 -1.04 21.67
N ALA A 412 -5.75 0.04 22.46
CA ALA A 412 -6.73 0.34 23.49
C ALA A 412 -8.13 0.54 22.88
N HIS A 413 -8.21 1.25 21.75
CA HIS A 413 -9.46 1.50 21.04
C HIS A 413 -10.09 0.19 20.54
N ARG A 414 -9.30 -0.70 19.92
CA ARG A 414 -9.76 -2.04 19.48
C ARG A 414 -10.27 -2.92 20.62
N LYS A 415 -9.72 -2.76 21.83
CA LYS A 415 -10.16 -3.45 23.04
C LYS A 415 -11.35 -2.77 23.72
N ASN A 416 -11.91 -1.72 23.13
CA ASN A 416 -12.99 -0.90 23.68
C ASN A 416 -12.63 -0.20 25.02
N HIS A 417 -11.34 0.04 25.28
CA HIS A 417 -10.87 0.80 26.43
C HIS A 417 -10.84 2.30 26.10
N LEU A 418 -12.02 2.92 26.00
CA LEU A 418 -12.20 4.25 25.41
C LEU A 418 -11.38 5.35 26.10
N ALA A 419 -11.38 5.41 27.44
CA ALA A 419 -10.62 6.43 28.19
C ALA A 419 -9.08 6.30 28.01
N GLN A 420 -8.59 5.06 27.85
CA GLN A 420 -7.16 4.82 27.59
C GLN A 420 -6.79 5.21 26.16
N ALA A 421 -7.66 4.89 25.19
CA ALA A 421 -7.49 5.27 23.81
C ALA A 421 -7.49 6.79 23.65
N GLU A 422 -8.44 7.48 24.28
CA GLU A 422 -8.57 8.94 24.28
C GLU A 422 -7.31 9.62 24.84
N SER A 423 -6.85 9.20 26.03
CA SER A 423 -5.63 9.72 26.65
C SER A 423 -4.40 9.55 25.75
N ALA A 424 -4.26 8.37 25.15
CA ALA A 424 -3.14 8.07 24.25
C ALA A 424 -3.21 8.87 22.94
N TYR A 425 -4.39 9.01 22.32
CA TYR A 425 -4.54 9.86 21.13
C TYR A 425 -4.31 11.35 21.46
N CYS A 426 -4.78 11.85 22.60
CA CYS A 426 -4.48 13.21 23.08
C CYS A 426 -2.98 13.42 23.30
N GLN A 427 -2.28 12.39 23.80
CA GLN A 427 -0.83 12.41 23.91
C GLN A 427 -0.17 12.45 22.52
N VAL A 428 -0.68 11.70 21.54
CA VAL A 428 -0.21 11.84 20.15
C VAL A 428 -0.40 13.28 19.65
N LEU A 429 -1.56 13.89 19.89
CA LEU A 429 -1.82 15.27 19.46
C LEU A 429 -0.99 16.32 20.21
N SER A 430 -0.61 16.08 21.46
CA SER A 430 0.29 17.01 22.17
C SER A 430 1.70 17.01 21.58
N MET A 431 2.09 15.92 20.92
CA MET A 431 3.37 15.75 20.23
C MET A 431 3.30 16.15 18.75
N GLN A 432 2.18 15.84 18.09
CA GLN A 432 1.87 16.20 16.70
C GLN A 432 0.42 16.70 16.59
N PRO A 433 0.17 18.02 16.75
CA PRO A 433 -1.18 18.59 16.80
C PRO A 433 -2.08 18.28 15.60
N ASN A 434 -1.48 18.02 14.44
CA ASN A 434 -2.18 17.72 13.20
C ASN A 434 -2.01 16.25 12.76
N HIS A 435 -1.82 15.31 13.69
CA HIS A 435 -1.66 13.91 13.33
C HIS A 435 -2.98 13.30 12.82
N PRO A 436 -3.09 12.87 11.54
CA PRO A 436 -4.37 12.50 10.93
C PRO A 436 -5.04 11.30 11.63
N ASP A 437 -4.30 10.25 11.95
CA ASP A 437 -4.88 9.07 12.61
C ASP A 437 -5.30 9.29 14.06
N ALA A 438 -4.64 10.20 14.78
CA ALA A 438 -5.03 10.51 16.16
C ALA A 438 -6.26 11.42 16.19
N LEU A 439 -6.36 12.39 15.27
CA LEU A 439 -7.58 13.17 15.06
C LEU A 439 -8.75 12.27 14.69
N TYR A 440 -8.58 11.38 13.70
CA TYR A 440 -9.60 10.41 13.33
C TYR A 440 -9.96 9.47 14.49
N GLY A 441 -8.94 8.96 15.22
CA GLY A 441 -9.11 8.10 16.38
C GLY A 441 -9.93 8.73 17.49
N LEU A 442 -9.64 9.99 17.85
CA LEU A 442 -10.42 10.76 18.82
C LEU A 442 -11.85 11.01 18.34
N GLY A 443 -12.03 11.33 17.05
CA GLY A 443 -13.35 11.46 16.46
C GLY A 443 -14.21 10.21 16.64
N MET A 444 -13.63 9.04 16.36
CA MET A 444 -14.29 7.74 16.55
C MET A 444 -14.56 7.40 18.02
N VAL A 445 -13.61 7.68 18.92
CA VAL A 445 -13.79 7.44 20.37
C VAL A 445 -14.89 8.32 20.94
N ALA A 446 -14.89 9.62 20.61
CA ALA A 446 -15.94 10.56 21.02
C ALA A 446 -17.32 10.14 20.50
N GLN A 447 -17.40 9.67 19.24
CA GLN A 447 -18.65 9.13 18.69
C GLN A 447 -19.16 7.90 19.47
N GLN A 448 -18.26 6.98 19.86
CA GLN A 448 -18.63 5.80 20.67
C GLN A 448 -19.06 6.16 22.09
N GLN A 449 -18.54 7.25 22.66
CA GLN A 449 -18.96 7.79 23.95
C GLN A 449 -20.26 8.59 23.87
N GLY A 450 -20.77 8.88 22.66
CA GLY A 450 -21.95 9.71 22.44
C GLY A 450 -21.67 11.23 22.44
N GLU A 451 -20.40 11.64 22.45
CA GLU A 451 -19.97 13.03 22.41
C GLU A 451 -19.94 13.56 20.98
N LEU A 452 -21.12 13.66 20.36
CA LEU A 452 -21.24 13.93 18.92
C LEU A 452 -20.61 15.26 18.48
N LYS A 453 -20.56 16.28 19.34
CA LYS A 453 -19.96 17.59 19.02
C LYS A 453 -18.43 17.55 18.99
N GLU A 454 -17.79 16.86 19.94
CA GLU A 454 -16.34 16.69 19.92
C GLU A 454 -15.93 15.73 18.80
N ALA A 455 -16.73 14.70 18.52
CA ALA A 455 -16.52 13.82 17.38
C ALA A 455 -16.45 14.60 16.06
N GLU A 456 -17.39 15.51 15.83
CA GLU A 456 -17.45 16.37 14.64
C GLU A 456 -16.21 17.26 14.53
N LYS A 457 -15.85 17.95 15.60
CA LYS A 457 -14.65 18.80 15.67
C LYS A 457 -13.36 18.06 15.32
N PHE A 458 -13.15 16.86 15.85
CA PHE A 458 -11.95 16.07 15.56
C PHE A 458 -11.95 15.51 14.14
N LEU A 459 -13.11 15.09 13.63
CA LEU A 459 -13.23 14.59 12.26
C LEU A 459 -13.09 15.71 11.22
N ASP A 460 -13.58 16.92 11.51
CA ASP A 460 -13.35 18.12 10.68
C ASP A 460 -11.86 18.47 10.61
N ALA A 461 -11.17 18.45 11.76
CA ALA A 461 -9.73 18.65 11.80
C ALA A 461 -9.00 17.54 11.00
N ALA A 462 -9.42 16.28 11.12
CA ALA A 462 -8.87 15.19 10.33
C ALA A 462 -9.10 15.40 8.81
N ALA A 463 -10.27 15.92 8.42
CA ALA A 463 -10.61 16.20 7.03
C ALA A 463 -9.81 17.37 6.44
N GLN A 464 -9.48 18.37 7.26
CA GLN A 464 -8.60 19.48 6.87
C GLN A 464 -7.16 19.02 6.65
N VAL A 465 -6.67 18.13 7.52
CA VAL A 465 -5.32 17.56 7.41
C VAL A 465 -5.22 16.56 6.25
N GLN A 466 -6.25 15.75 6.05
CA GLN A 466 -6.29 14.69 5.03
C GLN A 466 -7.56 14.80 4.15
N PRO A 467 -7.61 15.80 3.24
CA PRO A 467 -8.80 16.07 2.43
C PRO A 467 -9.10 14.98 1.39
N ASP A 468 -8.15 14.09 1.10
CA ASP A 468 -8.29 12.94 0.20
C ASP A 468 -8.69 11.64 0.94
N SER A 469 -9.05 11.72 2.23
CA SER A 469 -9.38 10.55 3.04
C SER A 469 -10.85 10.13 2.91
N VAL A 470 -11.11 9.08 2.12
CA VAL A 470 -12.45 8.47 2.00
C VAL A 470 -13.01 8.07 3.37
N LYS A 471 -12.18 7.52 4.27
CA LYS A 471 -12.64 7.07 5.60
C LYS A 471 -13.17 8.24 6.42
N VAL A 472 -12.49 9.40 6.39
CA VAL A 472 -12.86 10.56 7.21
C VAL A 472 -14.17 11.16 6.69
N TRP A 473 -14.27 11.39 5.38
CA TRP A 473 -15.50 11.94 4.77
C TRP A 473 -16.70 11.02 4.94
N PHE A 474 -16.51 9.70 4.79
CA PHE A 474 -17.58 8.73 5.01
C PHE A 474 -18.05 8.72 6.48
N THR A 475 -17.12 8.77 7.43
CA THR A 475 -17.44 8.85 8.87
C THR A 475 -18.14 10.16 9.23
N LEU A 476 -17.69 11.31 8.72
CA LEU A 476 -18.39 12.60 8.86
C LEU A 476 -19.83 12.52 8.32
N GLY A 477 -20.02 11.93 7.15
CA GLY A 477 -21.35 11.72 6.57
C GLY A 477 -22.26 10.92 7.52
N ASN A 478 -21.75 9.82 8.08
CA ASN A 478 -22.49 9.00 9.04
C ASN A 478 -22.80 9.77 10.35
N LEU A 479 -21.85 10.57 10.84
CA LEU A 479 -22.03 11.37 12.05
C LEU A 479 -23.10 12.44 11.87
N HIS A 480 -23.04 13.21 10.79
CA HIS A 480 -24.05 14.24 10.47
C HIS A 480 -25.44 13.62 10.25
N GLN A 481 -25.51 12.45 9.59
CA GLN A 481 -26.77 11.71 9.44
C GLN A 481 -27.36 11.33 10.81
N LEU A 482 -26.53 10.82 11.73
CA LEU A 482 -26.94 10.47 13.09
C LEU A 482 -27.43 11.69 13.88
N GLN A 483 -26.83 12.86 13.67
CA GLN A 483 -27.25 14.13 14.28
C GLN A 483 -28.49 14.75 13.60
N GLY A 484 -28.98 14.18 12.50
CA GLY A 484 -30.08 14.76 11.70
C GLY A 484 -29.67 15.96 10.84
N GLN A 485 -28.37 16.25 10.72
CA GLN A 485 -27.82 17.29 9.87
C GLN A 485 -27.72 16.81 8.41
N LEU A 486 -28.87 16.51 7.81
CA LEU A 486 -28.94 15.82 6.53
C LEU A 486 -28.22 16.53 5.37
N PRO A 487 -28.24 17.88 5.24
CA PRO A 487 -27.49 18.57 4.20
C PRO A 487 -25.96 18.42 4.32
N ALA A 488 -25.43 18.46 5.55
CA ALA A 488 -23.99 18.27 5.80
C ALA A 488 -23.57 16.82 5.53
N ALA A 489 -24.42 15.85 5.90
CA ALA A 489 -24.20 14.44 5.58
C ALA A 489 -24.11 14.20 4.07
N GLU A 490 -25.03 14.81 3.29
CA GLU A 490 -25.01 14.75 1.83
C GLU A 490 -23.71 15.29 1.23
N GLU A 491 -23.22 16.45 1.70
CA GLU A 491 -21.97 17.03 1.22
C GLU A 491 -20.76 16.11 1.52
N ALA A 492 -20.68 15.59 2.74
CA ALA A 492 -19.61 14.70 3.15
C ALA A 492 -19.58 13.39 2.33
N TYR A 493 -20.75 12.77 2.09
CA TYR A 493 -20.83 11.60 1.23
C TYR A 493 -20.47 11.90 -0.23
N LYS A 494 -20.87 13.06 -0.76
CA LYS A 494 -20.47 13.49 -2.12
C LYS A 494 -18.96 13.65 -2.24
N LYS A 495 -18.28 14.21 -1.22
CA LYS A 495 -16.81 14.25 -1.16
C LYS A 495 -16.20 12.85 -1.11
N ALA A 496 -16.74 11.96 -0.30
CA ALA A 496 -16.27 10.57 -0.23
C ALA A 496 -16.44 9.82 -1.56
N ILE A 497 -17.56 10.02 -2.27
CA ILE A 497 -17.82 9.44 -3.60
C ILE A 497 -16.88 10.01 -4.65
N ALA A 498 -16.60 11.32 -4.62
CA ALA A 498 -15.65 11.94 -5.56
C ALA A 498 -14.24 11.32 -5.44
N LEU A 499 -13.87 10.89 -4.24
CA LEU A 499 -12.60 10.20 -3.97
C LEU A 499 -12.64 8.70 -4.27
N ARG A 500 -13.80 8.06 -4.10
CA ARG A 500 -14.01 6.64 -4.38
C ARG A 500 -15.37 6.38 -5.04
N PRO A 501 -15.44 6.47 -6.38
CA PRO A 501 -16.70 6.36 -7.13
C PRO A 501 -17.32 4.96 -7.17
N ASP A 502 -16.60 3.92 -6.74
CA ASP A 502 -17.00 2.51 -6.73
C ASP A 502 -17.46 2.00 -5.35
N ALA A 503 -17.57 2.89 -4.34
CA ALA A 503 -17.91 2.50 -2.98
C ALA A 503 -19.44 2.34 -2.75
N VAL A 504 -19.92 1.11 -2.87
CA VAL A 504 -21.34 0.71 -2.70
C VAL A 504 -21.98 1.26 -1.42
N SER A 505 -21.30 1.13 -0.28
CA SER A 505 -21.82 1.57 1.03
C SER A 505 -22.07 3.07 1.11
N ILE A 506 -21.29 3.88 0.37
CA ILE A 506 -21.42 5.33 0.38
C ILE A 506 -22.65 5.77 -0.41
N TYR A 507 -22.91 5.16 -1.57
CA TYR A 507 -24.15 5.40 -2.32
C TYR A 507 -25.39 4.97 -1.54
N ASN A 508 -25.35 3.83 -0.85
CA ASN A 508 -26.48 3.41 -0.01
C ASN A 508 -26.77 4.41 1.12
N ASN A 509 -25.74 4.88 1.83
CA ASN A 509 -25.91 5.83 2.93
C ASN A 509 -26.31 7.23 2.45
N LEU A 510 -25.78 7.67 1.30
CA LEU A 510 -26.22 8.90 0.65
C LEU A 510 -27.69 8.80 0.22
N GLY A 511 -28.09 7.69 -0.41
CA GLY A 511 -29.48 7.45 -0.80
C GLY A 511 -30.43 7.51 0.40
N TYR A 512 -30.04 6.90 1.53
CA TYR A 512 -30.81 6.97 2.77
C TYR A 512 -30.93 8.38 3.34
N THR A 513 -29.83 9.15 3.28
CA THR A 513 -29.83 10.58 3.67
C THR A 513 -30.78 11.40 2.81
N LEU A 514 -30.73 11.22 1.48
CA LEU A 514 -31.59 11.90 0.52
C LEU A 514 -33.07 11.54 0.71
N GLN A 515 -33.36 10.27 1.00
CA GLN A 515 -34.70 9.81 1.37
C GLN A 515 -35.20 10.53 2.62
N GLN A 516 -34.38 10.68 3.66
CA GLN A 516 -34.77 11.42 4.87
C GLN A 516 -35.02 12.91 4.61
N GLN A 517 -34.39 13.49 3.58
CA GLN A 517 -34.67 14.84 3.10
C GLN A 517 -35.91 14.94 2.19
N GLY A 518 -36.53 13.81 1.83
CA GLY A 518 -37.64 13.76 0.86
C GLY A 518 -37.20 13.89 -0.61
N LYS A 519 -35.90 13.81 -0.90
CA LYS A 519 -35.33 13.82 -2.27
C LYS A 519 -35.39 12.42 -2.88
N TRP A 520 -36.60 11.95 -3.13
CA TRP A 520 -36.86 10.55 -3.47
C TRP A 520 -36.23 10.07 -4.79
N GLU A 521 -36.25 10.89 -5.84
CA GLU A 521 -35.66 10.53 -7.13
C GLU A 521 -34.13 10.39 -7.04
N GLU A 522 -33.46 11.32 -6.35
CA GLU A 522 -32.01 11.25 -6.13
C GLU A 522 -31.64 10.04 -5.26
N ALA A 523 -32.46 9.70 -4.26
CA ALA A 523 -32.27 8.53 -3.42
C ALA A 523 -32.37 7.23 -4.24
N ILE A 524 -33.39 7.10 -5.09
CA ILE A 524 -33.58 5.96 -5.99
C ILE A 524 -32.36 5.79 -6.92
N ASN A 525 -31.87 6.88 -7.51
CA ASN A 525 -30.69 6.85 -8.36
C ASN A 525 -29.45 6.37 -7.60
N CYS A 526 -29.26 6.80 -6.35
CA CYS A 526 -28.14 6.33 -5.52
C CYS A 526 -28.23 4.82 -5.24
N TYR A 527 -29.41 4.31 -4.91
CA TYR A 527 -29.59 2.87 -4.68
C TYR A 527 -29.40 2.04 -5.94
N GLN A 528 -29.91 2.51 -7.08
CA GLN A 528 -29.66 1.90 -8.38
C GLN A 528 -28.16 1.87 -8.68
N LYS A 529 -27.44 2.98 -8.41
CA LYS A 529 -26.00 3.02 -8.61
C LYS A 529 -25.26 2.04 -7.72
N ALA A 530 -25.67 1.88 -6.47
CA ALA A 530 -25.12 0.88 -5.56
C ALA A 530 -25.33 -0.55 -6.10
N LEU A 531 -26.48 -0.85 -6.70
CA LEU A 531 -26.80 -2.14 -7.30
C LEU A 531 -26.11 -2.37 -8.65
N GLU A 532 -25.88 -1.33 -9.44
CA GLU A 532 -25.03 -1.41 -10.64
C GLU A 532 -23.60 -1.84 -10.29
N LEU A 533 -23.05 -1.28 -9.20
CA LEU A 533 -21.71 -1.59 -8.71
C LEU A 533 -21.68 -2.98 -8.05
N GLN A 534 -22.73 -3.34 -7.30
CA GLN A 534 -22.85 -4.64 -6.65
C GLN A 534 -24.30 -5.16 -6.71
N PRO A 535 -24.62 -6.02 -7.69
CA PRO A 535 -25.99 -6.50 -7.92
C PRO A 535 -26.64 -7.23 -6.74
N ASN A 536 -25.85 -7.82 -5.84
CA ASN A 536 -26.34 -8.57 -4.68
C ASN A 536 -26.24 -7.78 -3.35
N CYS A 537 -26.37 -6.45 -3.40
CA CYS A 537 -26.36 -5.60 -2.21
C CYS A 537 -27.77 -5.54 -1.57
N LEU A 538 -28.04 -6.46 -0.63
CA LEU A 538 -29.36 -6.58 0.03
C LEU A 538 -29.87 -5.26 0.63
N GLU A 539 -29.00 -4.47 1.28
CA GLU A 539 -29.41 -3.20 1.91
C GLU A 539 -29.85 -2.16 0.87
N ALA A 540 -29.10 -2.01 -0.22
CA ALA A 540 -29.44 -1.09 -1.30
C ALA A 540 -30.73 -1.52 -2.02
N GLU A 541 -30.91 -2.83 -2.21
CA GLU A 541 -32.11 -3.39 -2.83
C GLU A 541 -33.36 -3.17 -1.98
N VAL A 542 -33.28 -3.47 -0.67
CA VAL A 542 -34.38 -3.19 0.28
C VAL A 542 -34.71 -1.70 0.33
N ASN A 543 -33.70 -0.84 0.36
CA ASN A 543 -33.91 0.60 0.39
C ASN A 543 -34.54 1.13 -0.91
N LEU A 544 -34.12 0.61 -2.07
CA LEU A 544 -34.74 0.90 -3.36
C LEU A 544 -36.22 0.50 -3.39
N GLY A 545 -36.54 -0.73 -3.00
CA GLY A 545 -37.93 -1.22 -2.95
C GLY A 545 -38.81 -0.37 -2.05
N ASN A 546 -38.30 0.00 -0.88
CA ASN A 546 -39.01 0.88 0.07
C ASN A 546 -39.24 2.29 -0.49
N ALA A 547 -38.24 2.86 -1.17
CA ALA A 547 -38.36 4.17 -1.80
C ALA A 547 -39.38 4.15 -2.96
N LEU A 548 -39.33 3.13 -3.83
CA LEU A 548 -40.28 2.94 -4.93
C LEU A 548 -41.72 2.75 -4.42
N TYR A 549 -41.91 1.96 -3.37
CA TYR A 549 -43.23 1.78 -2.76
C TYR A 549 -43.79 3.10 -2.22
N THR A 550 -42.97 3.86 -1.49
CA THR A 550 -43.37 5.16 -0.93
C THR A 550 -43.76 6.17 -2.01
N GLN A 551 -43.12 6.09 -3.18
CA GLN A 551 -43.43 6.92 -4.34
C GLN A 551 -44.56 6.35 -5.23
N ASN A 552 -45.21 5.26 -4.83
CA ASN A 552 -46.23 4.54 -5.63
C ASN A 552 -45.72 4.07 -7.00
N GLN A 553 -44.42 3.79 -7.12
CA GLN A 553 -43.75 3.32 -8.34
C GLN A 553 -43.50 1.80 -8.32
N LEU A 554 -43.91 1.10 -7.26
CA LEU A 554 -43.68 -0.34 -7.09
C LEU A 554 -44.94 -1.15 -7.43
N SER A 555 -44.85 -1.99 -8.46
CA SER A 555 -45.94 -2.90 -8.87
C SER A 555 -46.30 -3.92 -7.78
N PRO A 556 -47.59 -4.32 -7.64
CA PRO A 556 -48.02 -5.29 -6.63
C PRO A 556 -47.20 -6.59 -6.60
N ASP A 557 -46.86 -7.15 -7.77
CA ASP A 557 -46.06 -8.39 -7.86
C ASP A 557 -44.66 -8.26 -7.23
N LYS A 558 -44.07 -7.06 -7.28
CA LYS A 558 -42.78 -6.77 -6.66
C LYS A 558 -42.89 -6.45 -5.17
N GLN A 559 -44.06 -6.03 -4.67
CA GLN A 559 -44.25 -5.73 -3.26
C GLN A 559 -44.06 -6.98 -2.39
N VAL A 560 -44.52 -8.15 -2.87
CA VAL A 560 -44.31 -9.44 -2.18
C VAL A 560 -42.81 -9.75 -2.05
N TYR A 561 -42.04 -9.60 -3.14
CA TYR A 561 -40.60 -9.82 -3.14
C TYR A 561 -39.85 -8.89 -2.16
N TYR A 562 -40.15 -7.58 -2.19
CA TYR A 562 -39.50 -6.64 -1.27
C TYR A 562 -39.96 -6.78 0.18
N ALA A 563 -41.15 -7.34 0.44
CA ALA A 563 -41.58 -7.68 1.79
C ALA A 563 -40.69 -8.78 2.38
N GLU A 564 -40.38 -9.81 1.61
CA GLU A 564 -39.45 -10.88 2.01
C GLU A 564 -38.05 -10.33 2.29
N LEU A 565 -37.50 -9.49 1.41
CA LEU A 565 -36.17 -8.91 1.62
C LEU A 565 -36.10 -8.00 2.86
N ASN A 566 -37.14 -7.19 3.12
CA ASN A 566 -37.21 -6.40 4.35
C ASN A 566 -37.18 -7.31 5.58
N HIS A 567 -37.90 -8.43 5.58
CA HIS A 567 -37.90 -9.37 6.69
C HIS A 567 -36.54 -10.07 6.86
N GLN A 568 -35.91 -10.50 5.78
CA GLN A 568 -34.55 -11.07 5.82
C GLN A 568 -33.55 -10.08 6.45
N LEU A 569 -33.60 -8.80 6.07
CA LEU A 569 -32.74 -7.77 6.65
C LEU A 569 -33.08 -7.51 8.13
N GLY A 570 -34.36 -7.54 8.49
CA GLY A 570 -34.83 -7.47 9.87
C GLY A 570 -34.30 -8.60 10.75
N LEU A 571 -34.31 -9.85 10.25
CA LEU A 571 -33.73 -11.01 10.93
C LEU A 571 -32.22 -10.84 11.15
N GLY A 572 -31.51 -10.31 10.16
CA GLY A 572 -30.09 -9.98 10.27
C GLY A 572 -29.80 -8.98 11.40
N ARG A 573 -30.59 -7.89 11.48
CA ARG A 573 -30.46 -6.86 12.53
C ARG A 573 -30.83 -7.39 13.92
N LYS A 574 -31.86 -8.22 14.00
CA LYS A 574 -32.26 -8.91 15.24
C LYS A 574 -31.13 -9.81 15.76
N LYS A 575 -30.51 -10.60 14.89
CA LYS A 575 -29.35 -11.45 15.24
C LYS A 575 -28.15 -10.63 15.72
N ALA A 576 -27.98 -9.42 15.19
CA ALA A 576 -26.95 -8.47 15.62
C ALA A 576 -27.28 -7.71 16.92
N GLY A 577 -28.45 -7.94 17.52
CA GLY A 577 -28.91 -7.27 18.75
C GLY A 577 -29.53 -5.88 18.53
N ASP A 578 -29.64 -5.41 17.29
CA ASP A 578 -30.29 -4.14 16.95
C ASP A 578 -31.80 -4.32 16.75
N LEU A 579 -32.49 -4.52 17.87
CA LEU A 579 -33.92 -4.80 17.89
C LEU A 579 -34.76 -3.65 17.33
N LYS A 580 -34.31 -2.41 17.51
CA LYS A 580 -35.04 -1.21 17.05
C LYS A 580 -35.06 -1.13 15.52
N THR A 581 -33.91 -1.35 14.89
CA THR A 581 -33.84 -1.36 13.42
C THR A 581 -34.53 -2.60 12.84
N ALA A 582 -34.44 -3.75 13.51
CA ALA A 582 -35.16 -4.96 13.11
C ALA A 582 -36.69 -4.74 13.08
N GLU A 583 -37.24 -4.11 14.10
CA GLU A 583 -38.66 -3.75 14.18
C GLU A 583 -39.10 -2.89 12.99
N ILE A 584 -38.32 -1.87 12.63
CA ILE A 584 -38.59 -0.99 11.47
C ILE A 584 -38.68 -1.81 10.18
N TYR A 585 -37.78 -2.76 9.97
CA TYR A 585 -37.78 -3.59 8.77
C TYR A 585 -38.97 -4.55 8.72
N PHE A 586 -39.36 -5.16 9.84
CA PHE A 586 -40.56 -5.99 9.87
C PHE A 586 -41.84 -5.18 9.63
N GLN A 587 -41.94 -3.97 10.18
CA GLN A 587 -43.05 -3.07 9.90
C GLN A 587 -43.11 -2.67 8.41
N LYS A 588 -41.96 -2.43 7.77
CA LYS A 588 -41.88 -2.16 6.34
C LYS A 588 -42.32 -3.37 5.50
N ALA A 589 -41.93 -4.59 5.91
CA ALA A 589 -42.39 -5.82 5.27
C ALA A 589 -43.93 -5.95 5.30
N LEU A 590 -44.55 -5.64 6.44
CA LEU A 590 -46.01 -5.66 6.58
C LEU A 590 -46.72 -4.55 5.80
N LYS A 591 -46.10 -3.38 5.62
CA LYS A 591 -46.65 -2.34 4.73
C LYS A 591 -46.67 -2.77 3.28
N LEU A 592 -45.62 -3.47 2.83
CA LEU A 592 -45.51 -4.00 1.49
C LEU A 592 -46.44 -5.20 1.27
N ASN A 593 -46.59 -6.07 2.26
CA ASN A 593 -47.47 -7.23 2.22
C ASN A 593 -48.17 -7.45 3.57
N PRO A 594 -49.39 -6.94 3.76
CA PRO A 594 -50.14 -7.08 5.01
C PRO A 594 -50.46 -8.53 5.42
N ASN A 595 -50.36 -9.49 4.50
CA ASN A 595 -50.62 -10.90 4.78
C ASN A 595 -49.34 -11.70 5.07
N TYR A 596 -48.20 -11.03 5.25
CA TYR A 596 -46.91 -11.71 5.45
C TYR A 596 -46.73 -12.19 6.90
N GLY A 597 -47.24 -13.39 7.19
CA GLY A 597 -47.32 -13.96 8.54
C GLY A 597 -45.99 -14.02 9.31
N GLU A 598 -44.87 -14.32 8.62
CA GLU A 598 -43.54 -14.44 9.26
C GLU A 598 -43.04 -13.12 9.87
N ALA A 599 -43.41 -11.98 9.28
CA ALA A 599 -43.07 -10.66 9.82
C ALA A 599 -43.85 -10.33 11.10
N TYR A 600 -45.12 -10.78 11.21
CA TYR A 600 -45.88 -10.66 12.45
C TYR A 600 -45.27 -11.48 13.59
N THR A 601 -44.90 -12.75 13.33
CA THR A 601 -44.23 -13.60 14.33
C THR A 601 -42.91 -12.97 14.79
N SER A 602 -42.15 -12.41 13.86
CA SER A 602 -40.85 -11.80 14.18
C SER A 602 -40.98 -10.52 15.03
N LEU A 603 -42.06 -9.74 14.83
CA LEU A 603 -42.41 -8.59 15.66
C LEU A 603 -42.91 -8.98 17.05
N GLU A 604 -43.78 -10.00 17.13
CA GLU A 604 -44.24 -10.55 18.42
C GLU A 604 -43.05 -10.95 19.29
N GLU A 605 -42.09 -11.68 18.74
CA GLU A 605 -40.88 -12.08 19.46
C GLU A 605 -40.06 -10.88 19.96
N ILE A 606 -39.99 -9.78 19.19
CA ILE A 606 -39.32 -8.55 19.64
C ILE A 606 -40.10 -7.91 20.79
N TYR A 607 -41.42 -7.76 20.68
CA TYR A 607 -42.23 -7.10 21.72
C TYR A 607 -42.33 -7.93 23.01
N GLU A 608 -42.38 -9.26 22.91
CA GLU A 608 -42.30 -10.19 24.04
C GLU A 608 -40.94 -10.05 24.76
N SER A 609 -39.84 -9.97 24.01
CA SER A 609 -38.51 -9.75 24.58
C SER A 609 -38.33 -8.39 25.29
N GLN A 610 -39.16 -7.40 24.94
CA GLN A 610 -39.14 -6.04 25.52
C GLN A 610 -40.21 -5.80 26.61
N GLN A 611 -40.99 -6.82 27.00
CA GLN A 611 -42.11 -6.71 27.96
C GLN A 611 -43.18 -5.66 27.60
N LYS A 612 -43.38 -5.37 26.30
CA LYS A 612 -44.39 -4.41 25.81
C LYS A 612 -45.65 -5.09 25.27
N PHE A 613 -46.42 -5.72 26.16
CA PHE A 613 -47.61 -6.51 25.78
C PHE A 613 -48.82 -5.71 25.23
N LYS A 614 -48.84 -4.38 25.31
CA LYS A 614 -50.01 -3.56 24.92
C LYS A 614 -50.00 -3.01 23.49
N GLU A 615 -48.89 -3.14 22.76
CA GLU A 615 -48.76 -2.58 21.39
C GLU A 615 -49.11 -3.59 20.28
N VAL A 616 -49.25 -4.88 20.62
CA VAL A 616 -49.54 -5.98 19.67
C VAL A 616 -50.99 -5.96 19.15
N GLU A 617 -51.94 -5.44 19.93
CA GLU A 617 -53.37 -5.38 19.57
C GLU A 617 -53.74 -4.20 18.66
N ALA A 618 -52.84 -3.23 18.45
CA ALA A 618 -53.12 -2.04 17.65
C ALA A 618 -52.81 -2.21 16.14
N ALA A 619 -52.14 -3.29 15.74
CA ALA A 619 -51.88 -3.61 14.35
C ALA A 619 -52.99 -4.53 13.83
N ASP A 620 -53.95 -3.97 13.09
CA ASP A 620 -55.06 -4.68 12.43
C ASP A 620 -54.60 -6.03 11.84
N ARG A 621 -54.94 -7.14 12.53
CA ARG A 621 -54.72 -8.50 12.02
C ARG A 621 -55.95 -8.95 11.23
N PRO A 622 -55.79 -9.43 9.98
CA PRO A 622 -56.84 -10.18 9.30
C PRO A 622 -57.18 -11.46 10.09
N LYS A 623 -58.48 -11.70 10.34
CA LYS A 623 -59.02 -12.81 11.15
C LYS A 623 -58.67 -14.23 10.66
N GLU A 624 -58.06 -14.37 9.49
CA GLU A 624 -57.82 -15.67 8.85
C GLU A 624 -56.60 -16.43 9.40
N VAL A 625 -55.71 -15.77 10.17
CA VAL A 625 -54.51 -16.41 10.75
C VAL A 625 -54.78 -17.07 12.12
N LEU A 626 -55.99 -16.90 12.70
CA LEU A 626 -56.35 -17.43 14.02
C LEU A 626 -56.52 -18.96 14.08
N MET A 627 -56.63 -19.67 12.96
CA MET A 627 -56.93 -21.12 12.98
C MET A 627 -55.72 -22.06 13.09
N ALA A 628 -54.49 -21.55 13.17
CA ALA A 628 -53.30 -22.41 13.20
C ALA A 628 -52.80 -22.76 14.63
N ARG A 629 -53.46 -22.29 15.70
CA ARG A 629 -52.94 -22.41 17.08
C ARG A 629 -53.60 -23.46 17.97
N GLU A 630 -54.56 -24.25 17.49
CA GLU A 630 -55.21 -25.33 18.27
C GLU A 630 -54.78 -26.76 17.83
N SER A 631 -53.61 -26.91 17.21
CA SER A 631 -53.09 -28.25 16.88
C SER A 631 -51.57 -28.30 16.95
N ARG A 632 -51.01 -28.15 18.16
CA ARG A 632 -49.69 -28.67 18.53
C ARG A 632 -49.55 -28.82 20.04
#